data_AF-A0A7V8NLE2-F1
#
_entry.id   AF-A0A7V8NLE2-F1
#
_cell.length_a   1.000
_cell.length_b   1.000
_cell.length_c   1.000
_cell.angle_alpha   90.00
_cell.angle_beta   90.00
_cell.angle_gamma   90.00
#
_symmetry.space_group_name_H-M   'P 1'
#
loop_
_entity.id
_entity.type
_entity.pdbx_description
1 polymer ?
#
loop_
_entity_poly.entity_id
_entity_poly.type
_entity_poly.pdbx_seq_one_letter_code
_entity_poly.pdbx_strand_id
1 'polypeptide(L)'
;MSAHPPGSGVAARRAPAQPKTRGFLHIDRHGAGPQAIYVVTYHRVNHGGTRPRPIEAVGAEALLELLERIGVDFHLREVRGALEDILRLGSANIPDLWLTDEEILEKGLGQS
;
A
#
# COMPACT_ATOMS: atom_id res chain seq x y z
N MET A 1 -12.70 -31.96 -47.77
CA MET A 1 -13.57 -30.92 -47.19
C MET A 1 -13.52 -31.08 -45.68
N SER A 2 -13.15 -30.01 -44.99
CA SER A 2 -12.83 -29.98 -43.56
C SER A 2 -14.08 -29.99 -42.67
N ALA A 3 -14.01 -30.64 -41.52
CA ALA A 3 -14.94 -30.40 -40.41
C ALA A 3 -14.12 -30.11 -39.15
N HIS A 4 -14.10 -28.84 -38.75
CA HIS A 4 -13.54 -28.37 -37.48
C HIS A 4 -14.36 -28.89 -36.29
N PRO A 5 -13.74 -29.35 -35.20
CA PRO A 5 -14.41 -29.38 -33.91
C PRO A 5 -14.50 -27.97 -33.30
N PRO A 6 -15.59 -27.67 -32.57
CA PRO A 6 -15.88 -26.35 -32.01
C PRO A 6 -14.92 -26.00 -30.87
N GLY A 7 -14.54 -24.71 -30.82
CA GLY A 7 -13.61 -24.16 -29.85
C GLY A 7 -14.08 -24.37 -28.41
N SER A 8 -13.26 -25.09 -27.63
CA SER A 8 -13.31 -25.07 -26.18
C SER A 8 -12.64 -23.79 -25.69
N GLY A 9 -13.33 -22.67 -25.83
CA GLY A 9 -12.98 -21.42 -25.17
C GLY A 9 -13.39 -21.51 -23.71
N VAL A 10 -12.58 -22.15 -22.87
CA VAL A 10 -12.67 -21.99 -21.43
C VAL A 10 -12.24 -20.55 -21.13
N ALA A 11 -13.20 -19.63 -21.19
CA ALA A 11 -13.07 -18.34 -20.54
C ALA A 11 -12.87 -18.65 -19.05
N ALA A 12 -11.60 -18.59 -18.62
CA ALA A 12 -11.27 -18.54 -17.21
C ALA A 12 -12.13 -17.41 -16.62
N ARG A 13 -13.14 -17.81 -15.83
CA ARG A 13 -13.90 -16.88 -15.00
C ARG A 13 -12.86 -16.24 -14.09
N ARG A 14 -12.33 -15.09 -14.51
CA ARG A 14 -11.60 -14.19 -13.63
C ARG A 14 -12.55 -13.94 -12.48
N ALA A 15 -12.19 -14.44 -11.30
CA ALA A 15 -12.88 -14.08 -10.08
C ALA A 15 -13.09 -12.56 -10.07
N PRO A 16 -14.23 -12.04 -9.60
CA PRO A 16 -14.36 -10.61 -9.41
C PRO A 16 -13.16 -10.18 -8.58
N ALA A 17 -12.36 -9.24 -9.12
CA ALA A 17 -11.25 -8.66 -8.39
C ALA A 17 -11.81 -8.23 -7.04
N GLN A 18 -11.25 -8.78 -5.95
CA GLN A 18 -11.69 -8.42 -4.60
C GLN A 18 -11.80 -6.89 -4.52
N PRO A 19 -12.85 -6.34 -3.89
CA PRO A 19 -13.07 -4.91 -3.88
C PRO A 19 -11.83 -4.22 -3.28
N LYS A 20 -11.15 -3.43 -4.10
CA LYS A 20 -10.02 -2.61 -3.63
C LYS A 20 -10.56 -1.50 -2.75
N THR A 21 -10.03 -1.38 -1.55
CA THR A 21 -10.36 -0.29 -0.64
C THR A 21 -9.46 0.89 -0.93
N ARG A 22 -10.04 2.06 -1.18
CA ARG A 22 -9.30 3.32 -1.30
C ARG A 22 -8.79 3.75 0.07
N GLY A 23 -7.51 4.10 0.15
CA GLY A 23 -6.87 4.56 1.38
C GLY A 23 -5.64 5.44 1.13
N PHE A 24 -4.97 5.76 2.22
CA PHE A 24 -3.72 6.49 2.23
C PHE A 24 -2.83 5.96 3.36
N LEU A 25 -1.51 6.10 3.23
CA LEU A 25 -0.60 5.88 4.36
C LEU A 25 -0.40 7.19 5.11
N HIS A 26 -0.56 7.14 6.41
CA HIS A 26 -0.07 8.16 7.31
C HIS A 26 1.30 7.73 7.84
N ILE A 27 2.28 8.62 7.79
CA ILE A 27 3.64 8.33 8.25
C ILE A 27 4.04 9.42 9.24
N ASP A 28 4.42 9.01 10.45
CA ASP A 28 5.02 9.86 11.47
C ASP A 28 6.49 9.49 11.65
N ARG A 29 7.34 10.49 11.88
CA ARG A 29 8.78 10.36 12.09
C ARG A 29 9.12 10.82 13.49
N HIS A 30 9.63 9.89 14.29
CA HIS A 30 10.16 10.16 15.61
C HIS A 30 11.69 10.28 15.59
N GLY A 31 12.20 11.35 16.19
CA GLY A 31 13.64 11.61 16.29
C GLY A 31 14.23 12.22 15.01
N ALA A 32 15.56 12.30 14.96
CA ALA A 32 16.30 12.89 13.85
C ALA A 32 17.52 12.06 13.45
N GLY A 33 18.01 12.28 12.23
CA GLY A 33 19.20 11.61 11.70
C GLY A 33 18.95 10.17 11.23
N PRO A 34 20.02 9.37 11.07
CA PRO A 34 19.95 8.03 10.47
C PRO A 34 19.10 7.02 11.24
N GLN A 35 18.86 7.24 12.53
CA GLN A 35 18.11 6.35 13.43
C GLN A 35 16.69 6.85 13.68
N ALA A 36 16.18 7.79 12.88
CA ALA A 36 14.79 8.22 12.99
C ALA A 36 13.85 7.01 12.79
N ILE A 37 12.80 6.93 13.61
CA ILE A 37 11.82 5.85 13.56
C ILE A 37 10.62 6.38 12.78
N TYR A 38 10.15 5.62 11.80
CA TYR A 38 8.98 5.94 11.01
C TYR A 38 7.85 4.98 11.36
N VAL A 39 6.70 5.52 11.75
CA VAL A 39 5.48 4.77 12.04
C VAL A 39 4.54 4.92 10.86
N VAL A 40 4.32 3.83 10.13
CA VAL A 40 3.49 3.80 8.92
C VAL A 40 2.14 3.15 9.26
N THR A 41 1.06 3.90 9.07
CA THR A 41 -0.31 3.44 9.33
C THR A 41 -1.16 3.58 8.08
N TYR A 42 -1.83 2.51 7.66
CA TYR A 42 -2.79 2.57 6.55
C TYR A 42 -4.16 3.03 7.03
N HIS A 43 -4.71 4.08 6.41
CA HIS A 43 -6.06 4.57 6.67
C HIS A 43 -6.96 4.32 5.48
N ARG A 44 -8.07 3.61 5.74
CA ARG A 44 -9.14 3.39 4.75
C ARG A 44 -10.07 4.60 4.71
N VAL A 45 -10.45 5.03 3.51
CA VAL A 45 -11.43 6.11 3.31
C VAL A 45 -12.85 5.61 3.60
N ASN A 46 -13.15 4.34 3.28
CA ASN A 46 -14.42 3.70 3.61
C ASN A 46 -14.24 2.77 4.81
N HIS A 47 -15.05 2.99 5.86
CA HIS A 47 -15.05 2.15 7.06
C HIS A 47 -15.73 0.80 6.77
N GLY A 48 -14.91 -0.25 6.65
CA GLY A 48 -15.33 -1.64 6.54
C GLY A 48 -14.10 -2.54 6.36
N GLY A 49 -14.05 -3.67 7.08
CA GLY A 49 -12.99 -4.68 6.97
C GLY A 49 -11.88 -4.61 8.05
N THR A 50 -10.69 -5.14 7.72
CA THR A 50 -9.55 -5.35 8.63
C THR A 50 -9.11 -4.06 9.34
N ARG A 51 -8.97 -4.12 10.67
CA ARG A 51 -8.51 -2.98 11.48
C ARG A 51 -7.05 -2.66 11.14
N PRO A 52 -6.69 -1.38 10.91
CA PRO A 52 -5.31 -1.03 10.58
C PRO A 52 -4.36 -1.34 11.72
N ARG A 53 -3.14 -1.73 11.35
CA ARG A 53 -2.01 -2.01 12.23
C ARG A 53 -0.82 -1.12 11.81
N PRO A 54 -0.25 -0.33 12.74
CA PRO A 54 0.96 0.43 12.45
C PRO A 54 2.16 -0.51 12.27
N ILE A 55 3.06 -0.14 11.36
CA ILE A 55 4.35 -0.80 11.12
C ILE A 55 5.46 0.21 11.40
N GLU A 56 6.48 -0.22 12.13
CA GLU A 56 7.66 0.59 12.40
C GLU A 56 8.77 0.29 11.38
N ALA A 57 9.44 1.34 10.92
CA ALA A 57 10.64 1.27 10.09
C ALA A 57 11.73 2.17 10.70
N VAL A 58 12.91 1.61 10.97
CA VAL A 58 14.02 2.34 11.58
C VAL A 58 14.99 2.81 10.50
N GLY A 59 15.15 4.12 10.38
CA GLY A 59 15.96 4.75 9.35
C GLY A 59 15.24 4.89 8.01
N ALA A 60 15.79 5.76 7.16
CA ALA A 60 15.18 6.09 5.87
C ALA A 60 15.18 4.90 4.89
N GLU A 61 16.20 4.05 4.94
CA GLU A 61 16.31 2.86 4.07
C GLU A 61 15.17 1.88 4.33
N ALA A 62 14.98 1.48 5.60
CA ALA A 62 13.88 0.59 5.99
C ALA A 62 12.50 1.16 5.66
N LEU A 63 12.35 2.50 5.73
CA LEU A 63 11.11 3.15 5.30
C LEU A 63 10.88 2.96 3.80
N LEU A 64 11.90 3.22 2.97
CA LEU A 64 11.77 3.09 1.51
C LEU A 64 11.49 1.64 1.10
N GLU A 65 12.16 0.66 1.71
CA GLU A 65 11.90 -0.76 1.50
C GLU A 65 10.45 -1.15 1.88
N LEU A 66 9.96 -0.62 3.01
CA LEU A 66 8.58 -0.84 3.43
C LEU A 66 7.58 -0.26 2.43
N LEU A 67 7.80 0.97 1.96
CA LEU A 67 6.92 1.64 1.00
C LEU A 67 6.92 0.93 -0.36
N GLU A 68 8.08 0.46 -0.82
CA GLU A 68 8.19 -0.37 -2.04
C GLU A 68 7.42 -1.69 -1.88
N ARG A 69 7.58 -2.39 -0.75
CA ARG A 69 6.82 -3.62 -0.45
C ARG A 69 5.30 -3.39 -0.41
N ILE A 70 4.88 -2.23 0.09
CA ILE A 70 3.46 -1.84 0.09
C ILE A 70 2.96 -1.57 -1.34
N GLY A 71 3.84 -1.16 -2.25
CA GLY A 71 3.53 -0.86 -3.65
C GLY A 71 3.32 0.63 -3.91
N VAL A 72 3.96 1.49 -3.11
CA VAL A 72 3.94 2.94 -3.31
C VAL A 72 4.72 3.30 -4.58
N ASP A 73 4.12 4.10 -5.46
CA ASP A 73 4.77 4.57 -6.68
C ASP A 73 5.55 5.87 -6.42
N PHE A 74 6.88 5.76 -6.31
CA PHE A 74 7.78 6.89 -6.09
C PHE A 74 7.91 7.85 -7.28
N HIS A 75 7.39 7.50 -8.47
CA HIS A 75 7.37 8.42 -9.62
C HIS A 75 6.28 9.49 -9.48
N LEU A 76 5.28 9.28 -8.63
CA LEU A 76 4.23 10.25 -8.39
C LEU A 76 4.78 11.46 -7.63
N ARG A 77 4.51 12.65 -8.17
CA ARG A 77 4.96 13.92 -7.59
C ARG A 77 4.44 14.11 -6.16
N GLU A 78 3.23 13.66 -5.88
CA GLU A 78 2.61 13.73 -4.55
C GLU A 78 3.35 12.87 -3.53
N VAL A 79 3.78 11.66 -3.92
CA VAL A 79 4.56 10.76 -3.06
C VAL A 79 5.92 11.37 -2.74
N ARG A 80 6.61 11.92 -3.75
CA ARG A 80 7.87 12.64 -3.53
C ARG A 80 7.72 13.82 -2.58
N GLY A 81 6.69 14.64 -2.78
CA GLY A 81 6.38 15.76 -1.89
C GLY A 81 6.09 15.30 -0.46
N ALA A 82 5.35 14.20 -0.29
CA ALA A 82 5.10 13.63 1.03
C ALA A 82 6.38 13.13 1.71
N LEU A 83 7.31 12.50 0.97
CA LEU A 83 8.62 12.11 1.52
C LEU A 83 9.44 13.32 1.97
N GLU A 84 9.44 14.40 1.19
CA GLU A 84 10.08 15.66 1.57
C GLU A 84 9.41 16.28 2.82
N ASP A 85 8.08 16.23 2.90
CA ASP A 85 7.33 16.72 4.05
C ASP A 85 7.59 15.90 5.31
N ILE A 86 7.73 14.58 5.25
CA ILE A 86 8.10 13.76 6.43
C ILE A 86 9.47 14.19 6.97
N LEU A 87 10.45 14.45 6.09
CA LEU A 87 11.78 14.89 6.49
C LEU A 87 11.76 16.30 7.10
N ARG A 88 10.88 17.18 6.62
CA ARG A 88 10.80 18.59 7.03
C ARG A 88 9.91 18.82 8.25
N LEU A 89 8.75 18.18 8.28
CA LEU A 89 7.66 18.41 9.24
C LEU A 89 7.54 17.29 10.27
N GLY A 90 8.15 16.13 10.03
CA GLY A 90 8.04 14.95 10.88
C GLY A 90 6.83 14.09 10.57
N SER A 91 5.93 14.48 9.67
CA SER A 91 4.84 13.59 9.22
C SER A 91 4.28 13.99 7.86
N ALA A 92 3.67 13.03 7.16
CA ALA A 92 2.89 13.29 5.94
C ALA A 92 1.90 12.16 5.64
N ASN A 93 1.03 12.42 4.65
CA ASN A 93 0.13 11.43 4.09
C ASN A 93 0.56 11.11 2.65
N ILE A 94 0.62 9.81 2.34
CA ILE A 94 0.83 9.31 0.98
C ILE A 94 -0.53 8.86 0.43
N PRO A 95 -1.14 9.60 -0.52
CA PRO A 95 -2.48 9.32 -1.01
C PRO A 95 -2.54 8.17 -2.03
N ASP A 96 -3.78 7.84 -2.43
CA ASP A 96 -4.14 7.04 -3.59
C ASP A 96 -3.63 5.58 -3.64
N LEU A 97 -3.67 4.92 -2.48
CA LEU A 97 -3.43 3.49 -2.37
C LEU A 97 -4.74 2.70 -2.45
N TRP A 98 -4.74 1.68 -3.29
CA TRP A 98 -5.89 0.82 -3.56
C TRP A 98 -5.53 -0.63 -3.22
N LEU A 99 -5.80 -1.04 -1.99
CA LEU A 99 -5.45 -2.35 -1.44
C LEU A 99 -6.71 -3.14 -1.07
N THR A 100 -6.72 -4.44 -1.33
CA THR A 100 -7.72 -5.38 -0.82
C THR A 100 -7.47 -5.69 0.66
N ASP A 101 -8.46 -6.27 1.37
CA ASP A 101 -8.28 -6.74 2.74
C ASP A 101 -7.15 -7.77 2.88
N GLU A 102 -6.99 -8.65 1.89
CA GLU A 102 -5.92 -9.64 1.82
C GLU A 102 -4.57 -8.97 1.63
N GLU A 103 -4.43 -8.03 0.69
CA GLU A 103 -3.18 -7.28 0.48
C GLU A 103 -2.79 -6.48 1.74
N ILE A 104 -3.76 -5.94 2.48
CA ILE A 104 -3.52 -5.22 3.74
C ILE A 104 -2.96 -6.16 4.80
N LEU A 105 -3.47 -7.39 4.89
CA LEU A 105 -2.96 -8.42 5.80
C LEU A 105 -1.56 -8.91 5.39
N GLU A 106 -1.37 -9.23 4.10
CA GLU A 106 -0.09 -9.70 3.56
C GLU A 106 1.03 -8.67 3.74
N LYS A 107 0.69 -7.38 3.63
CA LYS A 107 1.65 -6.27 3.83
C LYS A 107 1.86 -5.93 5.30
N GLY A 108 1.16 -6.60 6.23
CA GLY A 108 1.25 -6.39 7.68
C GLY A 108 0.54 -5.14 8.19
N LEU A 109 -0.26 -4.49 7.36
CA LEU A 109 -0.95 -3.22 7.63
C LEU A 109 -2.30 -3.40 8.34
N GLY A 110 -2.70 -4.64 8.64
CA GLY A 110 -3.95 -4.95 9.31
C GLY A 110 -3.82 -6.06 10.36
N GLN A 111 -4.83 -6.16 11.23
CA GLN A 111 -4.97 -7.25 12.20
C GLN A 111 -6.03 -8.25 11.74
N SER A 112 -5.68 -9.53 11.71
CA SER A 112 -6.59 -10.65 11.44
C SER A 112 -7.77 -10.74 12.42
#